data_AF-X0USC0-F1
#
_entry.id   AF-X0USC0-F1
#
_cell.length_a   1.000
_cell.length_b   1.000
_cell.length_c   1.000
_cell.angle_alpha   90.00
_cell.angle_beta   90.00
_cell.angle_gamma   90.00
#
_symmetry.space_group_name_H-M   'P 1'
#
loop_
_entity.id
_entity.type
_entity.pdbx_description
1 polymer ?
#
loop_
_entity_poly.entity_id
_entity_poly.type
_entity_poly.pdbx_seq_one_letter_code
_entity_poly.pdbx_strand_id
1 'polypeptide(L)'
;SHLSRNASDKNHYHLVLLAQSQRGYHNLLQLVTKAHLEGFYYRPRVDRELLKQHHQGLIALSACAGGEIPRLVLEGRLEEAKQAALWYQQTFGDFYLEIQRHPIPEVEQINQALISISSELGIPLVATNDTHYVNKEDASTHDLLLCIGTNSSIYDEKRLKMPGEFFYLKSPQEMAELYRDIPQAMENTERIAEKCNLKLEFGRLHLPEIELSPGKTADQFLADLCYQGLPNYYPQPTTEIKQRLQYELEVIEKTQFANYFLVVWDIVS
;
A
#
# COMPACT_ATOMS: atom_id res chain seq x y z
N SER A 1 -14.63 -14.54 3.87
CA SER A 1 -15.08 -13.12 3.89
C SER A 1 -14.21 -12.35 4.86
N HIS A 2 -13.86 -11.08 4.56
CA HIS A 2 -13.04 -10.26 5.47
C HIS A 2 -13.75 -9.95 6.80
N LEU A 3 -15.09 -9.93 6.81
CA LEU A 3 -15.94 -9.73 7.99
C LEU A 3 -16.10 -10.99 8.86
N SER A 4 -15.77 -12.18 8.32
CA SER A 4 -15.93 -13.43 9.05
C SER A 4 -14.87 -13.59 10.14
N ARG A 5 -15.32 -14.08 11.30
CA ARG A 5 -14.50 -14.38 12.49
C ARG A 5 -14.43 -15.88 12.80
N ASN A 6 -14.82 -16.74 11.86
CA ASN A 6 -14.78 -18.19 12.06
C ASN A 6 -13.34 -18.72 12.06
N ALA A 7 -13.09 -19.78 12.83
CA ALA A 7 -11.77 -20.39 12.91
C ALA A 7 -11.25 -20.94 11.56
N SER A 8 -12.17 -21.32 10.66
CA SER A 8 -11.87 -21.74 9.28
C SER A 8 -11.35 -20.59 8.40
N ASP A 9 -11.68 -19.34 8.73
CA ASP A 9 -11.23 -18.12 8.03
C ASP A 9 -9.91 -17.56 8.61
N LYS A 10 -9.21 -18.33 9.46
CA LYS A 10 -7.86 -18.00 9.94
C LYS A 10 -6.82 -18.00 8.82
N ASN A 11 -7.03 -18.85 7.82
CA ASN A 11 -6.11 -18.98 6.69
C ASN A 11 -6.35 -17.81 5.73
N HIS A 12 -5.40 -16.88 5.72
CA HIS A 12 -5.32 -15.82 4.72
C HIS A 12 -4.27 -16.20 3.69
N TYR A 13 -4.42 -15.64 2.49
CA TYR A 13 -3.45 -15.77 1.43
C TYR A 13 -2.70 -14.46 1.24
N HIS A 14 -1.47 -14.55 0.75
CA HIS A 14 -0.72 -13.41 0.28
C HIS A 14 -1.19 -13.02 -1.14
N LEU A 15 -1.11 -11.73 -1.44
CA LEU A 15 -1.34 -11.17 -2.77
C LEU A 15 -0.49 -9.90 -2.88
N VAL A 16 0.27 -9.76 -3.96
CA VAL A 16 1.05 -8.54 -4.21
C VAL A 16 0.23 -7.63 -5.11
N LEU A 17 0.06 -6.37 -4.70
CA LEU A 17 -0.64 -5.35 -5.47
C LEU A 17 0.28 -4.14 -5.66
N LEU A 18 0.42 -3.70 -6.92
CA LEU A 18 1.23 -2.54 -7.30
C LEU A 18 0.32 -1.47 -7.90
N ALA A 19 0.51 -0.21 -7.50
CA ALA A 19 -0.24 0.91 -8.05
C ALA A 19 0.38 1.40 -9.36
N GLN A 20 -0.34 1.23 -10.47
CA GLN A 20 0.14 1.67 -11.79
C GLN A 20 -0.08 3.18 -12.03
N SER A 21 -0.95 3.80 -11.22
CA SER A 21 -1.43 5.17 -11.43
C SER A 21 -1.94 5.79 -10.12
N GLN A 22 -2.26 7.09 -10.14
CA GLN A 22 -2.91 7.79 -9.01
C GLN A 22 -4.20 7.09 -8.56
N ARG A 23 -5.00 6.57 -9.51
CA ARG A 23 -6.22 5.82 -9.20
C ARG A 23 -5.90 4.50 -8.48
N GLY A 24 -4.89 3.79 -8.96
CA GLY A 24 -4.38 2.58 -8.30
C GLY A 24 -3.92 2.87 -6.87
N TYR A 25 -3.15 3.93 -6.68
CA TYR A 25 -2.69 4.34 -5.37
C TYR A 25 -3.86 4.66 -4.41
N HIS A 26 -4.86 5.41 -4.87
CA HIS A 26 -6.06 5.67 -4.06
C HIS A 26 -6.79 4.36 -3.70
N ASN A 27 -6.91 3.43 -4.64
CA ASN A 27 -7.50 2.13 -4.40
C ASN A 27 -6.70 1.29 -3.39
N LEU A 28 -5.35 1.31 -3.44
CA LEU A 28 -4.53 0.68 -2.40
C LEU A 28 -4.82 1.29 -1.02
N LEU A 29 -4.92 2.62 -0.93
CA LEU A 29 -5.28 3.28 0.33
C LEU A 29 -6.64 2.80 0.85
N GLN A 30 -7.67 2.75 -0.01
CA GLN A 30 -8.99 2.24 0.39
C GLN A 30 -8.93 0.79 0.86
N LEU A 31 -8.21 -0.08 0.14
CA LEU A 31 -8.02 -1.49 0.53
C LEU A 31 -7.34 -1.60 1.89
N VAL A 32 -6.25 -0.86 2.12
CA VAL A 32 -5.53 -0.85 3.40
C VAL A 32 -6.42 -0.33 4.53
N THR A 33 -7.12 0.80 4.32
CA THR A 33 -8.04 1.38 5.30
C THR A 33 -9.15 0.39 5.67
N LYS A 34 -9.83 -0.20 4.69
CA LYS A 34 -10.91 -1.18 4.93
C LYS A 34 -10.39 -2.46 5.58
N ALA A 35 -9.21 -2.94 5.19
CA ALA A 35 -8.61 -4.11 5.82
C ALA A 35 -8.35 -3.91 7.32
N HIS A 36 -7.99 -2.67 7.74
CA HIS A 36 -7.78 -2.33 9.15
C HIS A 36 -9.08 -2.02 9.89
N LEU A 37 -10.02 -1.29 9.29
CA LEU A 37 -11.26 -0.87 9.96
C LEU A 37 -12.31 -1.98 10.02
N GLU A 38 -12.41 -2.79 8.96
CA GLU A 38 -13.49 -3.76 8.76
C GLU A 38 -12.97 -5.21 8.79
N GLY A 39 -11.78 -5.45 8.23
CA GLY A 39 -11.23 -6.80 7.99
C GLY A 39 -10.28 -7.37 9.05
N PHE A 40 -10.01 -6.63 10.13
CA PHE A 40 -8.98 -6.99 11.10
C PHE A 40 -9.39 -8.18 11.98
N TYR A 41 -8.53 -9.20 12.01
CA TYR A 41 -8.63 -10.32 12.95
C TYR A 41 -7.30 -10.51 13.70
N TYR A 42 -6.39 -11.33 13.19
CA TYR A 42 -4.97 -11.33 13.63
C TYR A 42 -4.09 -10.43 12.76
N ARG A 43 -4.51 -10.25 11.50
CA ARG A 43 -3.91 -9.37 10.50
C ARG A 43 -5.05 -8.61 9.81
N PRO A 44 -4.79 -7.41 9.25
CA PRO A 44 -5.73 -6.76 8.34
C PRO A 44 -5.90 -7.64 7.08
N ARG A 45 -7.14 -7.88 6.65
CA ARG A 45 -7.45 -8.77 5.52
C ARG A 45 -8.36 -8.10 4.51
N VAL A 46 -8.20 -8.46 3.25
CA VAL A 46 -9.03 -8.05 2.13
C VAL A 46 -9.66 -9.31 1.52
N ASP A 47 -10.91 -9.24 1.07
CA ASP A 47 -11.53 -10.33 0.30
C ASP A 47 -11.78 -9.95 -1.16
N ARG A 48 -12.21 -10.96 -1.93
CA ARG A 48 -12.46 -10.84 -3.36
C ARG A 48 -13.49 -9.78 -3.73
N GLU A 49 -14.42 -9.44 -2.83
CA GLU A 49 -15.42 -8.39 -3.08
C GLU A 49 -14.76 -7.01 -3.03
N LEU A 50 -13.98 -6.74 -1.98
CA LEU A 50 -13.21 -5.50 -1.88
C LEU A 50 -12.19 -5.36 -3.02
N LEU A 51 -11.52 -6.45 -3.40
CA LEU A 51 -10.62 -6.43 -4.56
C LEU A 51 -11.37 -6.05 -5.83
N LYS A 52 -12.56 -6.62 -6.09
CA LYS A 52 -13.39 -6.24 -7.25
C LYS A 52 -13.86 -4.78 -7.21
N GLN A 53 -14.11 -4.22 -6.04
CA GLN A 53 -14.52 -2.81 -5.92
C GLN A 53 -13.34 -1.86 -6.18
N HIS A 54 -12.13 -2.25 -5.79
CA HIS A 54 -10.93 -1.40 -5.80
C HIS A 54 -9.81 -1.91 -6.73
N HIS A 55 -10.13 -2.67 -7.78
CA HIS A 55 -9.11 -3.24 -8.68
C HIS A 55 -8.47 -2.24 -9.65
N GLN A 56 -9.18 -1.17 -10.01
CA GLN A 56 -8.79 -0.33 -11.15
C GLN A 56 -7.47 0.41 -10.90
N GLY A 57 -6.56 0.32 -11.86
CA GLY A 57 -5.23 0.91 -11.74
C GLY A 57 -4.23 0.09 -10.91
N LEU A 58 -4.56 -1.16 -10.58
CA LEU A 58 -3.67 -2.08 -9.86
C LEU A 58 -3.15 -3.18 -10.77
N ILE A 59 -1.87 -3.52 -10.60
CA ILE A 59 -1.26 -4.74 -11.12
C ILE A 59 -1.22 -5.75 -9.96
N ALA A 60 -1.60 -6.99 -10.21
CA ALA A 60 -1.60 -8.05 -9.20
C ALA A 60 -0.60 -9.17 -9.55
N LEU A 61 0.12 -9.68 -8.54
CA LEU A 61 1.00 -10.84 -8.69
C LEU A 61 0.53 -11.96 -7.75
N SER A 62 0.71 -13.22 -8.16
CA SER A 62 0.22 -14.39 -7.40
C SER A 62 0.87 -14.62 -6.03
N ALA A 63 1.86 -13.82 -5.64
CA ALA A 63 2.61 -13.87 -4.39
C ALA A 63 3.49 -15.13 -4.22
N CYS A 64 4.18 -15.19 -3.07
CA CYS A 64 5.05 -16.30 -2.66
C CYS A 64 4.25 -17.56 -2.28
N ALA A 65 4.88 -18.57 -1.67
CA ALA A 65 4.23 -19.81 -1.24
C ALA A 65 2.99 -19.63 -0.33
N GLY A 66 2.84 -18.46 0.30
CA GLY A 66 1.64 -18.08 1.07
C GLY A 66 0.45 -17.59 0.22
N GLY A 67 0.60 -17.45 -1.10
CA GLY A 67 -0.45 -17.02 -2.02
C GLY A 67 -1.52 -18.09 -2.27
N GLU A 68 -2.69 -17.69 -2.77
CA GLU A 68 -3.82 -18.60 -3.02
C GLU A 68 -3.44 -19.67 -4.05
N ILE A 69 -2.88 -19.26 -5.19
CA ILE A 69 -2.54 -20.17 -6.29
C ILE A 69 -1.37 -21.10 -5.89
N PRO A 70 -0.23 -20.62 -5.36
CA PRO A 70 0.84 -21.49 -4.87
C PRO A 70 0.37 -22.52 -3.83
N ARG A 71 -0.51 -22.12 -2.91
CA ARG A 71 -1.02 -23.01 -1.88
C ARG A 71 -1.93 -24.10 -2.44
N LEU A 72 -2.82 -23.76 -3.38
CA LEU A 72 -3.65 -24.75 -4.08
C LEU A 72 -2.79 -25.76 -4.86
N VAL A 73 -1.68 -25.32 -5.46
CA VAL A 73 -0.71 -26.21 -6.10
C VAL A 73 -0.10 -27.19 -5.10
N LEU A 74 0.39 -26.71 -3.95
CA LEU A 74 0.97 -27.57 -2.91
C LEU A 74 -0.05 -28.56 -2.34
N GLU A 75 -1.33 -28.18 -2.29
CA GLU A 75 -2.44 -29.05 -1.87
C GLU A 75 -2.88 -30.05 -2.96
N GLY A 76 -2.24 -30.05 -4.14
CA GLY A 76 -2.59 -30.93 -5.26
C GLY A 76 -3.88 -30.55 -6.00
N ARG A 77 -4.39 -29.33 -5.75
CA ARG A 77 -5.67 -28.82 -6.27
C ARG A 77 -5.46 -27.95 -7.50
N LEU A 78 -4.82 -28.52 -8.53
CA LEU A 78 -4.35 -27.77 -9.71
C LEU A 78 -5.48 -27.08 -10.48
N GLU A 79 -6.63 -27.72 -10.65
CA GLU A 79 -7.77 -27.12 -11.35
C GLU A 79 -8.32 -25.91 -10.60
N GLU A 80 -8.36 -25.95 -9.27
CA GLU A 80 -8.77 -24.81 -8.47
C GLU A 80 -7.74 -23.67 -8.53
N ALA A 81 -6.45 -24.01 -8.61
CA ALA A 81 -5.38 -23.04 -8.81
C ALA A 81 -5.55 -22.29 -10.15
N LYS A 82 -5.89 -23.00 -11.23
CA LYS A 82 -6.22 -22.40 -12.54
C LYS A 82 -7.44 -21.50 -12.46
N GLN A 83 -8.51 -21.93 -11.80
CA GLN A 83 -9.71 -21.10 -11.61
C GLN A 83 -9.42 -19.83 -10.80
N ALA A 84 -8.58 -19.91 -9.77
CA ALA A 84 -8.12 -18.74 -9.03
C ALA A 84 -7.31 -17.80 -9.93
N ALA A 85 -6.36 -18.32 -10.72
CA ALA A 85 -5.57 -17.53 -11.66
C ALA A 85 -6.45 -16.78 -12.69
N LEU A 86 -7.44 -17.45 -13.27
CA LEU A 86 -8.41 -16.84 -14.17
C LEU A 86 -9.22 -15.74 -13.47
N TRP A 87 -9.64 -15.97 -12.22
CA TRP A 87 -10.37 -14.96 -11.45
C TRP A 87 -9.54 -13.69 -11.25
N TYR A 88 -8.25 -13.83 -10.90
CA TYR A 88 -7.34 -12.69 -10.75
C TYR A 88 -7.11 -11.98 -12.09
N GLN A 89 -6.86 -12.73 -13.17
CA GLN A 89 -6.69 -12.16 -14.51
C GLN A 89 -7.94 -11.39 -14.96
N GLN A 90 -9.14 -11.93 -14.78
CA GLN A 90 -10.40 -11.27 -15.12
C GLN A 90 -10.66 -10.02 -14.26
N THR A 91 -10.25 -10.04 -13.00
CA THR A 91 -10.48 -8.93 -12.07
C THR A 91 -9.50 -7.79 -12.33
N PHE A 92 -8.20 -8.06 -12.42
CA PHE A 92 -7.19 -7.02 -12.52
C PHE A 92 -6.85 -6.63 -13.96
N GLY A 93 -7.01 -7.55 -14.92
CA GLY A 93 -6.48 -7.40 -16.28
C GLY A 93 -4.97 -7.57 -16.31
N ASP A 94 -4.24 -6.69 -15.62
CA ASP A 94 -2.79 -6.79 -15.40
C ASP A 94 -2.48 -7.73 -14.22
N PHE A 95 -2.49 -9.03 -14.51
CA PHE A 95 -2.17 -10.09 -13.56
C PHE A 95 -0.99 -10.94 -14.03
N TYR A 96 -0.09 -11.26 -13.11
CA TYR A 96 1.12 -12.05 -13.37
C TYR A 96 1.23 -13.21 -12.38
N LEU A 97 1.70 -14.36 -12.86
CA LEU A 97 2.10 -15.47 -12.01
C LEU A 97 3.53 -15.22 -11.54
N GLU A 98 3.69 -15.09 -10.24
CA GLU A 98 4.96 -14.76 -9.58
C GLU A 98 5.77 -16.03 -9.34
N ILE A 99 6.99 -16.08 -9.89
CA ILE A 99 7.95 -17.15 -9.68
C ILE A 99 9.13 -16.64 -8.86
N GLN A 100 9.59 -17.47 -7.93
CA GLN A 100 10.67 -17.17 -7.00
C GLN A 100 11.65 -18.34 -6.99
N ARG A 101 12.97 -18.07 -7.02
CA ARG A 101 13.99 -19.12 -7.02
C ARG A 101 14.79 -19.11 -5.73
N HIS A 102 14.29 -19.88 -4.77
CA HIS A 102 14.99 -20.26 -3.54
C HIS A 102 15.22 -21.78 -3.56
N PRO A 103 16.32 -22.30 -2.98
CA PRO A 103 16.60 -23.73 -2.95
C PRO A 103 15.73 -24.46 -1.90
N ILE A 104 14.42 -24.44 -2.15
CA ILE A 104 13.36 -24.98 -1.29
C ILE A 104 12.48 -25.88 -2.18
N PRO A 105 12.34 -27.18 -1.88
CA PRO A 105 11.61 -28.13 -2.75
C PRO A 105 10.19 -27.70 -3.10
N GLU A 106 9.46 -27.15 -2.14
CA GLU A 106 8.09 -26.66 -2.31
C GLU A 106 8.01 -25.51 -3.32
N VAL A 107 9.01 -24.62 -3.31
CA VAL A 107 9.09 -23.49 -4.26
C VAL A 107 9.33 -23.99 -5.68
N GLU A 108 10.15 -25.02 -5.86
CA GLU A 108 10.37 -25.64 -7.17
C GLU A 108 9.09 -26.31 -7.70
N GLN A 109 8.37 -27.05 -6.84
CA GLN A 109 7.07 -27.63 -7.19
C GLN A 109 6.06 -26.54 -7.61
N ILE A 110 6.01 -25.44 -6.86
CA ILE A 110 5.16 -24.28 -7.20
C ILE A 110 5.56 -23.73 -8.58
N ASN A 111 6.84 -23.44 -8.81
CA ASN A 111 7.32 -22.85 -10.06
C ASN A 111 6.95 -23.71 -11.28
N GLN A 112 7.16 -25.03 -11.21
CA GLN A 112 6.80 -25.94 -12.30
C GLN A 112 5.31 -25.88 -12.66
N ALA A 113 4.45 -25.87 -11.64
CA ALA A 113 3.01 -25.73 -11.86
C ALA A 113 2.65 -24.34 -12.41
N LEU A 114 3.24 -23.26 -11.88
CA LEU A 114 2.98 -21.90 -12.35
C LEU A 114 3.41 -21.70 -13.80
N ILE A 115 4.55 -22.27 -14.21
CA ILE A 115 5.01 -22.27 -15.61
C ILE A 115 4.01 -23.01 -16.50
N SER A 116 3.50 -24.17 -16.06
CA SER A 116 2.47 -24.90 -16.80
C SER A 116 1.16 -24.12 -16.91
N ILE A 117 0.69 -23.51 -15.81
CA ILE A 117 -0.52 -22.69 -15.78
C ILE A 117 -0.35 -21.46 -16.69
N SER A 118 0.82 -20.83 -16.66
CA SER A 118 1.16 -19.70 -17.54
C SER A 118 1.00 -20.06 -19.01
N SER A 119 1.57 -21.19 -19.42
CA SER A 119 1.47 -21.70 -20.80
C SER A 119 0.02 -22.01 -21.20
N GLU A 120 -0.75 -22.63 -20.31
CA GLU A 120 -2.13 -23.05 -20.58
C GLU A 120 -3.11 -21.87 -20.65
N LEU A 121 -2.97 -20.89 -19.75
CA LEU A 121 -3.92 -19.77 -19.61
C LEU A 121 -3.45 -18.47 -20.29
N GLY A 122 -2.22 -18.43 -20.79
CA GLY A 122 -1.63 -17.23 -21.37
C GLY A 122 -1.39 -16.11 -20.34
N ILE A 123 -1.25 -16.46 -19.06
CA ILE A 123 -0.95 -15.48 -17.99
C ILE A 123 0.57 -15.31 -17.90
N PRO A 124 1.13 -14.09 -18.01
CA PRO A 124 2.57 -13.88 -17.99
C PRO A 124 3.21 -14.22 -16.64
N LEU A 125 4.44 -14.75 -16.69
CA LEU A 125 5.29 -14.96 -15.51
C LEU A 125 6.02 -13.68 -15.12
N VAL A 126 6.31 -13.48 -13.83
CA VAL A 126 7.22 -12.43 -13.35
C VAL A 126 8.17 -12.99 -12.31
N ALA A 127 9.45 -12.62 -12.41
CA ALA A 127 10.49 -13.01 -11.47
C ALA A 127 10.55 -12.05 -10.28
N THR A 128 10.54 -12.58 -9.05
CA THR A 128 10.78 -11.81 -7.83
C THR A 128 11.67 -12.59 -6.86
N ASN A 129 12.01 -12.00 -5.71
CA ASN A 129 12.85 -12.65 -4.69
C ASN A 129 12.28 -12.62 -3.26
N ASP A 130 11.10 -12.01 -3.05
CA ASP A 130 10.51 -11.81 -1.71
C ASP A 130 11.51 -11.22 -0.69
N THR A 131 12.14 -10.10 -1.07
CA THR A 131 13.23 -9.51 -0.30
C THR A 131 12.78 -8.99 1.06
N HIS A 132 13.45 -9.41 2.13
CA HIS A 132 13.20 -9.04 3.52
C HIS A 132 14.37 -8.29 4.19
N TYR A 133 15.56 -8.33 3.58
CA TYR A 133 16.77 -7.65 4.06
C TYR A 133 17.63 -7.18 2.88
N VAL A 134 18.57 -6.27 3.12
CA VAL A 134 19.33 -5.63 2.03
C VAL A 134 20.46 -6.53 1.56
N ASN A 135 21.36 -6.93 2.46
CA ASN A 135 22.54 -7.72 2.12
C ASN A 135 22.39 -9.17 2.60
N LYS A 136 23.13 -10.09 1.99
CA LYS A 136 23.03 -11.52 2.32
C LYS A 136 23.39 -11.80 3.79
N GLU A 137 24.41 -11.13 4.29
CA GLU A 137 24.91 -11.21 5.68
C GLU A 137 23.88 -10.75 6.74
N ASP A 138 22.88 -9.96 6.35
CA ASP A 138 21.83 -9.46 7.25
C ASP A 138 20.81 -10.55 7.63
N ALA A 139 20.90 -11.76 7.05
CA ALA A 139 19.99 -12.87 7.33
C ALA A 139 19.92 -13.23 8.83
N SER A 140 21.07 -13.19 9.53
CA SER A 140 21.13 -13.45 10.98
C SER A 140 20.47 -12.34 11.81
N THR A 141 20.63 -11.09 11.40
CA THR A 141 19.96 -9.93 12.00
C THR A 141 18.45 -10.00 11.78
N HIS A 142 18.01 -10.43 10.61
CA HIS A 142 16.60 -10.65 10.32
C HIS A 142 16.00 -11.78 11.17
N ASP A 143 16.70 -12.91 11.38
CA ASP A 143 16.23 -13.97 12.30
C ASP A 143 16.08 -13.44 13.74
N LEU A 144 17.01 -12.62 14.21
CA LEU A 144 16.89 -11.95 15.51
C LEU A 144 15.69 -11.01 15.58
N LEU A 145 15.44 -10.23 14.51
CA LEU A 145 14.28 -9.34 14.43
C LEU A 145 12.96 -10.12 14.50
N LEU A 146 12.86 -11.27 13.82
CA LEU A 146 11.71 -12.16 13.92
C LEU A 146 11.51 -12.63 15.37
N CYS A 147 12.58 -13.08 16.03
CA CYS A 147 12.52 -13.52 17.43
C CYS A 147 11.98 -12.43 18.37
N ILE A 148 12.45 -11.19 18.21
CA ILE A 148 11.95 -10.05 18.99
C ILE A 148 10.46 -9.83 18.71
N GLY A 149 10.05 -9.83 17.44
CA GLY A 149 8.66 -9.61 17.03
C GLY A 149 7.69 -10.71 17.48
N THR A 150 8.16 -11.96 17.61
CA THR A 150 7.35 -13.10 18.06
C THR A 150 7.54 -13.43 19.55
N ASN A 151 8.32 -12.64 20.28
CA ASN A 151 8.70 -12.90 21.67
C ASN A 151 9.23 -14.33 21.89
N SER A 152 10.11 -14.78 20.99
CA SER A 152 10.77 -16.08 21.03
C SER A 152 12.29 -15.95 21.13
N SER A 153 12.99 -17.05 21.38
CA SER A 153 14.46 -17.09 21.47
C SER A 153 15.07 -17.66 20.20
N ILE A 154 16.27 -17.20 19.82
CA ILE A 154 17.07 -17.83 18.74
C ILE A 154 17.42 -19.30 19.03
N TYR A 155 17.38 -19.70 20.31
CA TYR A 155 17.60 -21.06 20.76
C TYR A 155 16.34 -21.94 20.70
N ASP A 156 15.17 -21.37 20.41
CA ASP A 156 13.95 -22.15 20.19
C ASP A 156 13.94 -22.72 18.77
N GLU A 157 13.90 -24.06 18.66
CA GLU A 157 13.86 -24.77 17.38
C GLU A 157 12.52 -24.60 16.66
N LYS A 158 11.43 -24.33 17.39
CA LYS A 158 10.07 -24.16 16.85
C LYS A 158 9.74 -22.71 16.54
N ARG A 159 10.70 -21.79 16.68
CA ARG A 159 10.51 -20.38 16.37
C ARG A 159 10.16 -20.18 14.89
N LEU A 160 9.51 -19.06 14.61
CA LEU A 160 9.37 -18.58 13.25
C LEU A 160 10.75 -18.13 12.73
N LYS A 161 11.21 -18.73 11.63
CA LYS A 161 12.42 -18.33 10.91
C LYS A 161 12.22 -18.51 9.41
N MET A 162 12.88 -17.69 8.60
CA MET A 162 12.91 -17.91 7.16
C MET A 162 13.88 -19.04 6.80
N PRO A 163 13.59 -19.86 5.77
CA PRO A 163 14.48 -20.93 5.33
C PRO A 163 15.70 -20.38 4.58
N GLY A 164 16.88 -20.48 5.20
CA GLY A 164 18.15 -20.10 4.58
C GLY A 164 18.37 -18.58 4.45
N GLU A 165 19.32 -18.19 3.60
CA GLU A 165 19.87 -16.83 3.50
C GLU A 165 19.65 -16.21 2.11
N PHE A 166 18.46 -16.41 1.54
CA PHE A 166 18.19 -16.12 0.13
C PHE A 166 17.29 -14.91 -0.12
N PHE A 167 16.78 -14.27 0.94
CA PHE A 167 15.77 -13.21 0.89
C PHE A 167 16.39 -11.79 0.94
N TYR A 168 17.61 -11.64 0.43
CA TYR A 168 18.27 -10.35 0.29
C TYR A 168 17.90 -9.65 -1.03
N LEU A 169 18.36 -8.41 -1.22
CA LEU A 169 18.26 -7.73 -2.51
C LEU A 169 19.36 -8.23 -3.45
N LYS A 170 19.03 -9.25 -4.26
CA LYS A 170 19.97 -9.79 -5.25
C LYS A 170 20.32 -8.75 -6.31
N SER A 171 21.56 -8.78 -6.77
CA SER A 171 22.02 -7.98 -7.92
C SER A 171 21.30 -8.40 -9.21
N PRO A 172 21.23 -7.51 -10.23
CA PRO A 172 20.70 -7.87 -11.54
C PRO A 172 21.38 -9.09 -12.15
N GLN A 173 22.69 -9.26 -11.95
CA GLN A 173 23.46 -10.40 -12.47
C GLN A 173 23.06 -11.71 -11.80
N GLU A 174 22.91 -11.73 -10.47
CA GLU A 174 22.43 -12.91 -9.74
C GLU A 174 21.01 -13.30 -10.18
N MET A 175 20.12 -12.33 -10.33
CA MET A 175 18.76 -12.59 -10.81
C MET A 175 18.76 -13.10 -12.26
N ALA A 176 19.53 -12.48 -13.16
CA ALA A 176 19.63 -12.94 -14.55
C ALA A 176 20.16 -14.38 -14.64
N GLU A 177 21.16 -14.73 -13.83
CA GLU A 177 21.72 -16.09 -13.76
C GLU A 177 20.68 -17.12 -13.29
N LEU A 178 19.84 -16.75 -12.30
CA LEU A 178 18.76 -17.60 -11.78
C LEU A 178 17.67 -17.88 -12.81
N TYR A 179 17.39 -16.95 -13.73
CA TYR A 179 16.28 -17.03 -14.67
C TYR A 179 16.73 -17.17 -16.14
N ARG A 180 17.94 -17.68 -16.41
CA ARG A 180 18.46 -17.86 -17.78
C ARG A 180 17.59 -18.73 -18.68
N ASP A 181 16.88 -19.69 -18.10
CA ASP A 181 15.96 -20.58 -18.81
C ASP A 181 14.61 -19.91 -19.11
N ILE A 182 14.26 -18.83 -18.41
CA ILE A 182 12.99 -18.09 -18.56
C ILE A 182 13.25 -16.57 -18.50
N PRO A 183 14.00 -16.00 -19.46
CA PRO A 183 14.35 -14.57 -19.46
C PRO A 183 13.11 -13.66 -19.50
N GLN A 184 12.00 -14.13 -20.07
CA GLN A 184 10.73 -13.40 -20.13
C GLN A 184 10.19 -13.02 -18.74
N ALA A 185 10.45 -13.83 -17.70
CA ALA A 185 10.03 -13.51 -16.34
C ALA A 185 10.78 -12.27 -15.79
N MET A 186 12.04 -12.10 -16.18
CA MET A 186 12.84 -10.89 -15.87
C MET A 186 12.38 -9.70 -16.70
N GLU A 187 12.16 -9.87 -18.02
CA GLU A 187 11.65 -8.79 -18.89
C GLU A 187 10.32 -8.22 -18.37
N ASN A 188 9.44 -9.08 -17.85
CA ASN A 188 8.17 -8.63 -17.28
C ASN A 188 8.34 -7.78 -16.01
N THR A 189 9.45 -7.90 -15.27
CA THR A 189 9.72 -6.99 -14.13
C THR A 189 9.90 -5.55 -14.60
N GLU A 190 10.64 -5.36 -15.71
CA GLU A 190 10.86 -4.05 -16.33
C GLU A 190 9.55 -3.51 -16.92
N ARG A 191 8.80 -4.34 -17.67
CA ARG A 191 7.48 -3.93 -18.20
C ARG A 191 6.51 -3.49 -17.11
N ILE A 192 6.50 -4.18 -15.96
CA ILE A 192 5.68 -3.78 -14.81
C ILE A 192 6.17 -2.45 -14.24
N ALA A 193 7.48 -2.26 -14.11
CA ALA A 193 8.05 -1.00 -13.63
C ALA A 193 7.69 0.18 -14.55
N GLU A 194 7.78 -0.01 -15.88
CA GLU A 194 7.39 1.00 -16.87
C GLU A 194 5.89 1.36 -16.83
N LYS A 195 5.02 0.39 -16.52
CA LYS A 195 3.58 0.63 -16.34
C LYS A 195 3.28 1.45 -15.08
N CYS A 196 4.16 1.42 -14.07
CA CYS A 196 3.96 2.11 -12.80
C CYS A 196 4.39 3.58 -12.86
N ASN A 197 3.42 4.48 -13.08
CA ASN A 197 3.66 5.93 -13.14
C ASN A 197 2.79 6.68 -12.11
N LEU A 198 3.20 6.60 -10.84
CA LEU A 198 2.60 7.35 -9.73
C LEU A 198 3.42 8.62 -9.45
N LYS A 199 2.76 9.78 -9.43
CA LYS A 199 3.37 11.04 -9.02
C LYS A 199 2.66 11.55 -7.78
N LEU A 200 3.38 11.60 -6.67
CA LEU A 200 2.90 12.16 -5.42
C LEU A 200 3.31 13.64 -5.34
N GLU A 201 2.33 14.51 -5.12
CA GLU A 201 2.58 15.93 -4.86
C GLU A 201 2.91 16.12 -3.38
N PHE A 202 4.07 16.70 -3.10
CA PHE A 202 4.49 17.05 -1.75
C PHE A 202 4.52 18.57 -1.57
N GLY A 203 4.30 19.04 -0.35
CA GLY A 203 4.35 20.47 -0.01
C GLY A 203 3.07 21.25 -0.30
N ARG A 204 2.02 20.60 -0.82
CA ARG A 204 0.69 21.20 -0.91
C ARG A 204 0.01 21.18 0.45
N LEU A 205 -0.50 22.34 0.89
CA LEU A 205 -1.36 22.44 2.07
C LEU A 205 -2.77 21.96 1.72
N HIS A 206 -3.29 21.04 2.52
CA HIS A 206 -4.68 20.57 2.45
C HIS A 206 -5.41 21.07 3.71
N LEU A 207 -5.83 22.34 3.70
CA LEU A 207 -6.60 22.93 4.80
C LEU A 207 -8.09 22.61 4.64
N PRO A 208 -8.79 22.22 5.73
CA PRO A 208 -10.24 22.11 5.70
C PRO A 208 -10.89 23.43 5.31
N GLU A 209 -11.91 23.37 4.48
CA GLU A 209 -12.74 24.53 4.15
C GLU A 209 -13.84 24.67 5.19
N ILE A 210 -14.17 25.91 5.53
CA ILE A 210 -15.29 26.22 6.44
C ILE A 210 -16.58 26.49 5.64
N GLU A 211 -17.73 26.13 6.21
CA GLU A 211 -19.01 26.47 5.61
C GLU A 211 -19.31 27.96 5.78
N LEU A 212 -19.47 28.66 4.66
CA LEU A 212 -19.72 30.10 4.63
C LEU A 212 -21.08 30.43 3.99
N SER A 213 -21.66 31.55 4.42
CA SER A 213 -22.84 32.10 3.74
C SER A 213 -22.53 32.39 2.25
N PRO A 214 -23.50 32.21 1.34
CA PRO A 214 -23.28 32.40 -0.09
C PRO A 214 -22.67 33.76 -0.43
N GLY A 215 -21.58 33.76 -1.20
CA GLY A 215 -20.92 34.98 -1.68
C GLY A 215 -19.86 35.56 -0.75
N LYS A 216 -19.56 34.92 0.39
CA LYS A 216 -18.50 35.36 1.31
C LYS A 216 -17.27 34.48 1.19
N THR A 217 -16.08 35.09 1.09
CA THR A 217 -14.81 34.35 1.12
C THR A 217 -14.31 34.13 2.56
N ALA A 218 -13.42 33.16 2.75
CA ALA A 218 -12.78 32.92 4.05
C ALA A 218 -12.03 34.17 4.54
N ASP A 219 -11.32 34.87 3.65
CA ASP A 219 -10.60 36.10 3.98
C ASP A 219 -11.55 37.22 4.45
N GLN A 220 -12.68 37.39 3.76
CA GLN A 220 -13.71 38.37 4.15
C GLN A 220 -14.37 38.02 5.48
N PHE A 221 -14.68 36.73 5.69
CA PHE A 221 -15.28 36.28 6.94
C PHE A 221 -14.32 36.45 8.12
N LEU A 222 -13.05 36.09 7.95
CA LEU A 222 -12.02 36.31 8.96
C LEU A 222 -11.85 37.79 9.27
N ALA A 223 -11.75 38.65 8.25
CA ALA A 223 -11.63 40.08 8.43
C ALA A 223 -12.81 40.66 9.23
N ASP A 224 -14.04 40.27 8.89
CA ASP A 224 -15.24 40.70 9.62
C ASP A 224 -15.21 40.28 11.09
N LEU A 225 -14.82 39.04 11.38
CA LEU A 225 -14.68 38.56 12.76
C LEU A 225 -13.62 39.36 13.53
N CYS A 226 -12.47 39.63 12.92
CA CYS A 226 -11.42 40.41 13.54
C CYS A 226 -11.87 41.86 13.80
N TYR A 227 -12.54 42.50 12.85
CA TYR A 227 -13.04 43.86 13.02
C TYR A 227 -14.17 43.95 14.06
N GLN A 228 -15.05 42.95 14.12
CA GLN A 228 -16.09 42.84 15.14
C GLN A 228 -15.52 42.56 16.54
N GLY A 229 -14.46 41.76 16.62
CA GLY A 229 -13.80 41.40 17.88
C GLY A 229 -12.85 42.48 18.42
N LEU A 230 -12.29 43.34 17.56
CA LEU A 230 -11.28 44.33 17.94
C LEU A 230 -11.69 45.24 19.12
N PRO A 231 -12.93 45.78 19.21
CA PRO A 231 -13.34 46.64 20.31
C PRO A 231 -13.38 45.94 21.67
N ASN A 232 -13.53 44.61 21.71
CA ASN A 232 -13.56 43.85 22.96
C ASN A 232 -12.19 43.81 23.64
N TYR A 233 -11.11 43.86 22.86
CA TYR A 233 -9.72 43.88 23.36
C TYR A 233 -9.17 45.31 23.45
N TYR A 234 -9.58 46.17 22.50
CA TYR A 234 -9.13 47.55 22.41
C TYR A 234 -10.34 48.48 22.24
N PRO A 235 -10.97 48.95 23.33
CA PRO A 235 -12.17 49.80 23.26
C PRO A 235 -11.95 51.11 22.48
N GLN A 236 -10.72 51.63 22.48
CA GLN A 236 -10.31 52.78 21.66
C GLN A 236 -9.02 52.42 20.89
N PRO A 237 -9.11 51.69 19.77
CA PRO A 237 -7.95 51.22 19.05
C PRO A 237 -7.24 52.38 18.35
N THR A 238 -5.95 52.55 18.63
CA THR A 238 -5.10 53.55 17.98
C THR A 238 -4.94 53.26 16.49
N THR A 239 -4.48 54.26 15.72
CA THR A 239 -4.16 54.08 14.29
C THR A 239 -3.17 52.95 14.05
N GLU A 240 -2.17 52.80 14.93
CA GLU A 240 -1.17 51.74 14.87
C GLU A 240 -1.80 50.35 14.99
N ILE A 241 -2.74 50.16 15.93
CA ILE A 241 -3.44 48.88 16.11
C ILE A 241 -4.28 48.53 14.88
N LYS A 242 -4.99 49.50 14.31
CA LYS A 242 -5.81 49.28 13.10
C LYS A 242 -4.95 48.92 11.89
N GLN A 243 -3.83 49.63 11.69
CA GLN A 243 -2.88 49.35 10.62
C GLN A 243 -2.24 47.98 10.79
N ARG A 244 -1.93 47.58 12.03
CA ARG A 244 -1.38 46.26 12.34
C ARG A 244 -2.37 45.15 11.97
N LEU A 245 -3.63 45.27 12.38
CA LEU A 245 -4.67 44.29 12.02
C LEU A 245 -4.83 44.17 10.50
N GLN A 246 -4.89 45.31 9.80
CA GLN A 246 -4.98 45.30 8.34
C GLN A 246 -3.78 44.59 7.69
N TYR A 247 -2.56 44.91 8.12
CA TYR A 247 -1.35 44.28 7.60
C TYR A 247 -1.34 42.76 7.83
N GLU A 248 -1.75 42.31 9.01
CA GLU A 248 -1.82 40.87 9.31
C GLU A 248 -2.86 40.16 8.43
N LEU A 249 -4.05 40.74 8.25
CA LEU A 249 -5.07 40.20 7.35
C LEU A 249 -4.59 40.12 5.90
N GLU A 250 -3.89 41.14 5.39
CA GLU A 250 -3.31 41.13 4.04
C GLU A 250 -2.25 40.04 3.87
N VAL A 251 -1.43 39.78 4.90
CA VAL A 251 -0.44 38.70 4.88
C VAL A 251 -1.12 37.33 4.90
N ILE A 252 -2.17 37.17 5.71
CA ILE A 252 -2.95 35.92 5.80
C ILE A 252 -3.62 35.60 4.45
N GLU A 253 -4.20 36.59 3.78
CA GLU A 253 -4.80 36.44 2.46
C GLU A 253 -3.74 36.03 1.42
N LYS A 254 -2.59 36.71 1.37
CA LYS A 254 -1.49 36.38 0.45
C LYS A 254 -0.93 34.97 0.65
N THR A 255 -0.94 34.51 1.89
CA THR A 255 -0.42 33.18 2.26
C THR A 255 -1.50 32.09 2.23
N GLN A 256 -2.76 32.45 1.94
CA GLN A 256 -3.92 31.54 1.87
C GLN A 256 -4.19 30.76 3.17
N PHE A 257 -3.97 31.41 4.32
CA PHE A 257 -4.16 30.80 5.64
C PHE A 257 -5.49 31.16 6.31
N ALA A 258 -6.39 31.90 5.67
CA ALA A 258 -7.65 32.30 6.31
C ALA A 258 -8.46 31.10 6.83
N ASN A 259 -8.57 30.03 6.04
CA ASN A 259 -9.22 28.79 6.48
C ASN A 259 -8.59 28.18 7.73
N TYR A 260 -7.26 28.25 7.89
CA TYR A 260 -6.59 27.77 9.10
C TYR A 260 -7.01 28.59 10.33
N PHE A 261 -6.98 29.92 10.24
CA PHE A 261 -7.41 30.78 11.34
C PHE A 261 -8.87 30.54 11.72
N LEU A 262 -9.73 30.32 10.73
CA LEU A 262 -11.15 30.12 10.96
C LEU A 262 -11.46 28.75 11.58
N VAL A 263 -10.78 27.69 11.15
CA VAL A 263 -10.88 26.37 11.80
C VAL A 263 -10.42 26.46 13.25
N VAL A 264 -9.30 27.14 13.52
CA VAL A 264 -8.82 27.32 14.91
C VAL A 264 -9.81 28.16 15.72
N TRP A 265 -10.33 29.24 15.15
CA TRP A 265 -11.33 30.11 15.78
C TRP A 265 -12.59 29.31 16.17
N ASP A 266 -13.15 28.51 15.27
CA ASP A 266 -14.34 27.69 15.52
C ASP A 266 -14.13 26.64 16.63
N ILE A 267 -12.91 26.10 16.75
CA ILE A 267 -12.55 25.15 17.82
C ILE A 267 -12.50 25.83 19.19
N VAL A 268 -12.07 27.10 19.27
CA VAL A 268 -11.79 27.78 20.56
C VAL A 268 -12.89 28.71 21.03
N SER A 269 -13.79 29.16 20.15
CA SER A 269 -14.89 30.07 20.46
C SER A 269 -16.08 29.37 21.12
#